data_AF-A0A369Q259-F1
#
_entry.id   AF-A0A369Q259-F1
#
_cell.length_a   1.000
_cell.length_b   1.000
_cell.length_c   1.000
_cell.angle_alpha   90.00
_cell.angle_beta   90.00
_cell.angle_gamma   90.00
#
_symmetry.space_group_name_H-M   'P 1'
#
loop_
_entity.id
_entity.type
_entity.pdbx_description
1 polymer ?
#
loop_
_entity_poly.entity_id
_entity_poly.type
_entity_poly.pdbx_seq_one_letter_code
_entity_poly.pdbx_strand_id
1 'polypeptide(L)'
;MKIIFNITFICFISIVFFGCKKYDDDYKAYLDNKEIKYSGKIAKAGYNTGNLRAELFWNPSPDPSITKYVITWNNGASKLELAATSHNPSDVVKVIIPDLDEYVYSFSVVSYDNEGNKSIATEINNVRVFGAAYVATLLNRAVNTGDPYKFLPDGTLQLNFNKRDTMNVATTIRYTNVLGAVEERQLLAEENSIVIPNYKTGTTIQYRSSYIPEIGSIDAFNVAQFSDFPTIIKITECDKSLFKELNLPTDVGAEYGWVLPHLWDNITGQDQGFHTGGSGMPQSFSFDIGEEVQLDNFRLWQRENALYDVGNLKVFEVWGSNNPNPNGSWDSWTKLQTFTSFKPSGLPRGQNSDADKTFAQAGEKFTFPANISKFRYLRFKVLETWGGANYLHLTEVTFYKRN
;
A
#
# COMPACT_ATOMS: atom_id res chain seq x y z
N MET A 1 85.44 74.60 23.63
CA MET A 1 84.18 73.85 23.82
C MET A 1 83.22 73.83 22.63
N LYS A 2 83.31 74.73 21.62
CA LYS A 2 82.36 74.74 20.48
C LYS A 2 82.68 73.77 19.32
N ILE A 3 83.92 73.29 19.19
CA ILE A 3 84.32 72.39 18.07
C ILE A 3 84.01 70.91 18.39
N ILE A 4 84.12 70.50 19.66
CA ILE A 4 83.80 69.12 20.08
C ILE A 4 82.30 68.86 19.92
N PHE A 5 81.43 69.84 20.20
CA PHE A 5 79.97 69.69 20.07
C PHE A 5 79.50 69.44 18.62
N ASN A 6 80.18 70.03 17.63
CA ASN A 6 79.83 69.85 16.22
C ASN A 6 80.29 68.48 15.68
N ILE A 7 81.38 67.91 16.21
CA ILE A 7 81.84 66.57 15.82
C ILE A 7 80.93 65.50 16.44
N THR A 8 80.50 65.66 17.70
CA THR A 8 79.54 64.73 18.32
C THR A 8 78.16 64.78 17.63
N PHE A 9 77.71 65.95 17.18
CA PHE A 9 76.44 66.10 16.47
C PHE A 9 76.46 65.48 15.06
N ILE A 10 77.57 65.56 14.34
CA ILE A 10 77.75 64.91 13.02
C ILE A 10 77.90 63.39 13.16
N CYS A 11 78.58 62.91 14.21
CA CYS A 11 78.62 61.47 14.51
C CYS A 11 77.25 60.92 14.95
N PHE A 12 76.42 61.69 15.65
CA PHE A 12 75.08 61.26 16.07
C PHE A 12 74.08 61.23 14.89
N ILE A 13 74.16 62.16 13.94
CA ILE A 13 73.35 62.14 12.70
C ILE A 13 73.74 60.98 11.77
N SER A 14 75.01 60.56 11.79
CA SER A 14 75.49 59.43 10.97
C SER A 14 75.00 58.07 11.48
N ILE A 15 74.60 57.97 12.77
CA ILE A 15 74.08 56.73 13.38
C ILE A 15 72.57 56.56 13.11
N VAL A 16 71.84 57.62 12.76
CA VAL A 16 70.39 57.55 12.45
C VAL A 16 70.10 56.94 11.07
N PHE A 17 71.09 56.89 10.16
CA PHE A 17 70.93 56.23 8.84
C PHE A 17 71.21 54.71 8.86
N PHE A 18 71.56 54.12 10.01
CA PHE A 18 71.69 52.67 10.20
C PHE A 18 70.49 52.04 10.93
N GLY A 19 69.33 52.73 10.92
CA GLY A 19 68.07 52.19 11.42
C GLY A 19 67.45 51.19 10.45
N CYS A 20 67.40 49.92 10.87
CA CYS A 20 66.62 48.79 10.34
C CYS A 20 66.43 48.72 8.81
N LYS A 21 67.25 47.89 8.14
CA LYS A 21 66.76 47.20 6.93
C LYS A 21 65.49 46.45 7.34
N LYS A 22 64.34 46.93 6.87
CA LYS A 22 63.09 46.20 6.93
C LYS A 22 63.29 44.88 6.19
N TYR A 23 63.17 43.77 6.91
CA TYR A 23 63.14 42.41 6.39
C TYR A 23 61.89 42.14 5.52
N ASP A 24 61.44 43.13 4.73
CA ASP A 24 60.18 43.09 3.99
C ASP A 24 60.27 42.13 2.79
N ASP A 25 61.46 41.65 2.40
CA ASP A 25 61.67 40.78 1.23
C ASP A 25 62.34 39.43 1.55
N ASP A 26 62.72 39.17 2.81
CA ASP A 26 63.42 37.93 3.20
C ASP A 26 62.55 36.69 2.98
N TYR A 27 61.22 36.83 2.98
CA TYR A 27 60.30 35.73 2.66
C TYR A 27 60.39 35.28 1.19
N LYS A 28 60.82 36.15 0.28
CA LYS A 28 60.95 35.84 -1.17
C LYS A 28 62.08 34.85 -1.45
N ALA A 29 63.11 34.83 -0.59
CA ALA A 29 64.18 33.85 -0.65
C ALA A 29 63.69 32.42 -0.33
N TYR A 30 62.62 32.29 0.47
CA TYR A 30 61.96 30.99 0.74
C TYR A 30 61.00 30.56 -0.39
N LEU A 31 60.82 31.39 -1.43
CA LEU A 31 59.94 31.14 -2.57
C LEU A 31 60.71 31.11 -3.92
N ASP A 32 62.04 30.95 -3.90
CA ASP A 32 62.90 31.02 -5.09
C ASP A 32 62.67 32.29 -5.95
N ASN A 33 62.32 33.43 -5.34
CA ASN A 33 61.94 34.67 -6.02
C ASN A 33 60.74 34.54 -7.00
N LYS A 34 59.84 33.57 -6.77
CA LYS A 34 58.61 33.41 -7.53
C LYS A 34 57.38 33.64 -6.64
N GLU A 35 56.47 34.48 -7.09
CA GLU A 35 55.17 34.64 -6.44
C GLU A 35 54.31 33.40 -6.71
N ILE A 36 53.81 32.75 -5.66
CA ILE A 36 52.87 31.63 -5.82
C ILE A 36 51.50 32.22 -6.19
N LYS A 37 51.15 32.14 -7.46
CA LYS A 37 49.84 32.54 -7.98
C LYS A 37 48.82 31.45 -7.65
N TYR A 38 47.71 31.82 -7.03
CA TYR A 38 46.57 30.94 -6.75
C TYR A 38 45.39 31.36 -7.61
N SER A 39 44.73 30.40 -8.25
CA SER A 39 43.45 30.66 -8.90
C SER A 39 42.32 30.76 -7.87
N GLY A 40 41.20 31.37 -8.26
CA GLY A 40 40.05 31.57 -7.39
C GLY A 40 39.40 30.28 -6.89
N LYS A 41 39.02 30.26 -5.60
CA LYS A 41 38.36 29.13 -4.94
C LYS A 41 36.85 29.14 -5.21
N ILE A 42 36.26 27.96 -5.37
CA ILE A 42 34.80 27.79 -5.46
C ILE A 42 34.09 28.15 -4.14
N ALA A 43 32.78 28.43 -4.21
CA ALA A 43 31.97 28.78 -3.04
C ALA A 43 30.74 27.86 -2.87
N LYS A 44 30.18 27.82 -1.66
CA LYS A 44 28.92 27.12 -1.31
C LYS A 44 28.86 25.69 -1.86
N ALA A 45 29.95 24.94 -1.71
CA ALA A 45 30.02 23.57 -2.15
C ALA A 45 29.14 22.64 -1.28
N GLY A 46 28.52 21.66 -1.90
CA GLY A 46 27.65 20.68 -1.25
C GLY A 46 27.47 19.44 -2.12
N TYR A 47 26.58 18.55 -1.68
CA TYR A 47 26.29 17.31 -2.40
C TYR A 47 24.81 16.93 -2.28
N ASN A 48 24.37 16.10 -3.22
CA ASN A 48 23.14 15.33 -3.16
C ASN A 48 23.49 13.85 -3.25
N THR A 49 22.79 13.03 -2.47
CA THR A 49 23.05 11.60 -2.35
C THR A 49 22.41 10.81 -3.48
N GLY A 50 22.95 9.63 -3.78
CA GLY A 50 22.46 8.79 -4.88
C GLY A 50 22.81 7.31 -4.69
N ASN A 51 22.39 6.50 -5.67
CA ASN A 51 22.63 5.07 -5.71
C ASN A 51 23.94 4.76 -6.42
N LEU A 52 24.98 4.36 -5.67
CA LEU A 52 26.32 4.10 -6.19
C LEU A 52 26.91 5.29 -6.98
N ARG A 53 26.47 6.50 -6.62
CA ARG A 53 26.88 7.78 -7.19
C ARG A 53 26.56 8.93 -6.24
N ALA A 54 27.20 10.08 -6.46
CA ALA A 54 26.85 11.33 -5.78
C ALA A 54 26.82 12.49 -6.78
N GLU A 55 25.93 13.46 -6.58
CA GLU A 55 26.00 14.76 -7.25
C GLU A 55 26.75 15.73 -6.36
N LEU A 56 27.85 16.31 -6.83
CA LEU A 56 28.50 17.43 -6.17
C LEU A 56 28.03 18.72 -6.84
N PHE A 57 27.86 19.77 -6.05
CA PHE A 57 27.50 21.09 -6.55
C PHE A 57 28.27 22.20 -5.86
N TRP A 58 28.48 23.32 -6.57
CA TRP A 58 29.10 24.52 -6.03
C TRP A 58 28.78 25.76 -6.88
N ASN A 59 29.01 26.94 -6.32
CA ASN A 59 29.05 28.18 -7.07
C ASN A 59 30.48 28.42 -7.59
N PRO A 60 30.64 28.81 -8.88
CA PRO A 60 31.95 29.06 -9.46
C PRO A 60 32.57 30.34 -8.88
N SER A 61 33.90 30.43 -9.00
CA SER A 61 34.63 31.64 -8.63
C SER A 61 34.43 32.74 -9.68
N PRO A 62 34.43 34.04 -9.28
CA PRO A 62 34.41 35.16 -10.23
C PRO A 62 35.70 35.31 -11.05
N ASP A 63 36.74 34.54 -10.72
CA ASP A 63 38.02 34.53 -11.44
C ASP A 63 37.84 33.96 -12.86
N PRO A 64 37.98 34.78 -13.92
CA PRO A 64 37.75 34.37 -15.30
C PRO A 64 38.92 33.55 -15.88
N SER A 65 40.04 33.42 -15.17
CA SER A 65 41.20 32.67 -15.65
C SER A 65 41.05 31.15 -15.49
N ILE A 66 40.10 30.71 -14.66
CA ILE A 66 39.85 29.30 -14.37
C ILE A 66 39.35 28.61 -15.64
N THR A 67 39.94 27.48 -16.02
CA THR A 67 39.53 26.72 -17.20
C THR A 67 38.93 25.36 -16.85
N LYS A 68 39.27 24.82 -15.66
CA LYS A 68 38.77 23.53 -15.20
C LYS A 68 38.77 23.39 -13.69
N TYR A 69 37.97 22.44 -13.24
CA TYR A 69 37.95 21.91 -11.89
C TYR A 69 38.51 20.49 -11.90
N VAL A 70 39.33 20.17 -10.92
CA VAL A 70 39.78 18.81 -10.65
C VAL A 70 39.18 18.36 -9.32
N ILE A 71 38.36 17.32 -9.40
CA ILE A 71 37.71 16.68 -8.26
C ILE A 71 38.52 15.43 -7.93
N THR A 72 38.89 15.23 -6.67
CA THR A 72 39.60 14.03 -6.22
C THR A 72 38.97 13.43 -4.97
N TRP A 73 39.12 12.13 -4.81
CA TRP A 73 38.67 11.36 -3.64
C TRP A 73 39.61 10.18 -3.40
N ASN A 74 39.35 9.38 -2.36
CA ASN A 74 40.21 8.25 -1.96
C ASN A 74 41.66 8.68 -1.74
N ASN A 75 41.87 9.75 -0.99
CA ASN A 75 43.20 10.35 -0.74
C ASN A 75 43.94 10.74 -2.04
N GLY A 76 43.20 11.15 -3.07
CA GLY A 76 43.76 11.58 -4.36
C GLY A 76 44.01 10.46 -5.36
N ALA A 77 43.74 9.19 -4.99
CA ALA A 77 43.89 8.05 -5.90
C ALA A 77 42.87 8.06 -7.04
N SER A 78 41.72 8.69 -6.83
CA SER A 78 40.65 8.80 -7.80
C SER A 78 40.41 10.27 -8.17
N LYS A 79 40.10 10.52 -9.44
CA LYS A 79 40.05 11.86 -10.03
C LYS A 79 39.01 11.98 -11.14
N LEU A 80 38.35 13.14 -11.21
CA LEU A 80 37.53 13.59 -12.33
C LEU A 80 37.94 15.03 -12.71
N GLU A 81 38.06 15.32 -14.00
CA GLU A 81 38.22 16.69 -14.49
C GLU A 81 36.91 17.19 -15.09
N LEU A 82 36.54 18.43 -14.78
CA LEU A 82 35.36 19.10 -15.29
C LEU A 82 35.77 20.46 -15.87
N ALA A 83 35.37 20.76 -17.10
CA ALA A 83 35.62 22.09 -17.68
C ALA A 83 34.83 23.17 -16.93
N ALA A 84 35.45 24.34 -16.71
CA ALA A 84 34.76 25.49 -16.15
C ALA A 84 34.03 26.23 -17.27
N THR A 85 32.69 26.25 -17.21
CA THR A 85 31.83 26.88 -18.24
C THR A 85 31.21 28.19 -17.79
N SER A 86 31.33 28.54 -16.51
CA SER A 86 30.85 29.80 -15.94
C SER A 86 31.79 30.30 -14.84
N HIS A 87 31.83 31.63 -14.72
CA HIS A 87 32.52 32.39 -13.67
C HIS A 87 31.55 33.31 -12.92
N ASN A 88 30.24 33.14 -13.09
CA ASN A 88 29.26 33.93 -12.34
C ASN A 88 29.00 33.27 -10.98
N PRO A 89 29.31 33.91 -9.84
CA PRO A 89 29.12 33.31 -8.50
C PRO A 89 27.66 33.02 -8.13
N SER A 90 26.70 33.45 -8.94
CA SER A 90 25.28 33.13 -8.77
C SER A 90 24.87 31.83 -9.44
N ASP A 91 25.67 31.32 -10.39
CA ASP A 91 25.42 30.07 -11.10
C ASP A 91 25.75 28.86 -10.23
N VAL A 92 25.15 27.71 -10.51
CA VAL A 92 25.45 26.44 -9.81
C VAL A 92 26.02 25.44 -10.80
N VAL A 93 27.26 25.05 -10.56
CA VAL A 93 27.91 23.93 -11.24
C VAL A 93 27.47 22.64 -10.55
N LYS A 94 27.14 21.62 -11.32
CA LYS A 94 26.77 20.28 -10.85
C LYS A 94 27.55 19.23 -11.59
N VAL A 95 27.97 18.18 -10.90
CA VAL A 95 28.65 17.03 -11.51
C VAL A 95 28.26 15.74 -10.81
N ILE A 96 27.99 14.70 -11.59
CA ILE A 96 27.76 13.35 -11.08
C ILE A 96 29.10 12.63 -11.03
N ILE A 97 29.42 12.06 -9.86
CA ILE A 97 30.51 11.10 -9.70
C ILE A 97 29.88 9.69 -9.75
N PRO A 98 30.00 8.96 -10.87
CA PRO A 98 29.43 7.63 -11.02
C PRO A 98 30.31 6.55 -10.36
N ASP A 99 29.81 5.31 -10.35
CA ASP A 99 30.54 4.09 -10.03
C ASP A 99 31.25 4.13 -8.66
N LEU A 100 30.57 4.69 -7.66
CA LEU A 100 31.01 4.72 -6.27
C LEU A 100 30.46 3.51 -5.52
N ASP A 101 31.21 3.01 -4.55
CA ASP A 101 30.70 2.03 -3.61
C ASP A 101 29.76 2.69 -2.59
N GLU A 102 28.89 1.91 -1.96
CA GLU A 102 28.07 2.39 -0.85
C GLU A 102 28.96 2.68 0.36
N TYR A 103 29.28 3.97 0.57
CA TYR A 103 30.21 4.42 1.59
C TYR A 103 30.02 5.91 1.90
N VAL A 104 30.85 6.44 2.81
CA VAL A 104 30.93 7.86 3.11
C VAL A 104 32.26 8.42 2.59
N TYR A 105 32.18 9.36 1.66
CA TYR A 105 33.34 9.93 0.98
C TYR A 105 33.64 11.36 1.44
N SER A 106 34.90 11.74 1.22
CA SER A 106 35.34 13.14 1.19
C SER A 106 35.89 13.45 -0.20
N PHE A 107 35.43 14.56 -0.77
CA PHE A 107 35.86 15.05 -2.08
C PHE A 107 36.60 16.36 -1.94
N SER A 108 37.70 16.50 -2.66
CA SER A 108 38.46 17.74 -2.77
C SER A 108 38.27 18.32 -4.17
N VAL A 109 37.81 19.57 -4.26
CA VAL A 109 37.64 20.30 -5.52
C VAL A 109 38.66 21.43 -5.59
N VAL A 110 39.43 21.44 -6.67
CA VAL A 110 40.48 22.44 -6.93
C VAL A 110 40.26 23.07 -8.30
N SER A 111 40.24 24.40 -8.36
CA SER A 111 40.20 25.16 -9.62
C SER A 111 41.60 25.24 -10.22
N TYR A 112 41.70 25.19 -11.55
CA TYR A 112 42.95 25.40 -12.29
C TYR A 112 42.76 26.47 -13.35
N ASP A 113 43.70 27.41 -13.44
CA ASP A 113 43.77 28.36 -14.54
C ASP A 113 44.46 27.77 -15.77
N ASN A 114 44.53 28.54 -16.86
CA ASN A 114 45.16 28.09 -18.10
C ASN A 114 46.70 27.94 -18.01
N GLU A 115 47.33 28.49 -16.96
CA GLU A 115 48.78 28.40 -16.71
C GLU A 115 49.12 27.23 -15.78
N GLY A 116 48.12 26.52 -15.26
CA GLY A 116 48.27 25.40 -14.33
C GLY A 116 48.34 25.81 -12.86
N ASN A 117 48.11 27.08 -12.52
CA ASN A 117 48.02 27.54 -11.14
C ASN A 117 46.72 27.03 -10.52
N LYS A 118 46.81 26.57 -9.27
CA LYS A 118 45.71 25.92 -8.57
C LYS A 118 45.18 26.76 -7.43
N SER A 119 43.89 26.62 -7.13
CA SER A 119 43.29 27.21 -5.93
C SER A 119 43.69 26.43 -4.68
N ILE A 120 43.38 26.99 -3.51
CA ILE A 120 43.28 26.18 -2.29
C ILE A 120 42.09 25.21 -2.47
N ALA A 121 42.27 23.97 -2.02
CA ALA A 121 41.23 22.95 -2.07
C ALA A 121 39.96 23.35 -1.29
N THR A 122 38.82 22.99 -1.86
CA THR A 122 37.53 22.99 -1.17
C THR A 122 37.14 21.56 -0.88
N GLU A 123 37.05 21.21 0.40
CA GLU A 123 36.62 19.88 0.84
C GLU A 123 35.10 19.81 0.99
N ILE A 124 34.51 18.77 0.41
CA ILE A 124 33.11 18.38 0.59
C ILE A 124 33.13 17.05 1.35
N ASN A 125 32.87 17.12 2.66
CA ASN A 125 32.99 16.00 3.57
C ASN A 125 31.65 15.32 3.84
N ASN A 126 31.72 14.08 4.31
CA ASN A 126 30.57 13.27 4.71
C ASN A 126 29.58 13.02 3.56
N VAL A 127 30.05 12.95 2.31
CA VAL A 127 29.22 12.66 1.14
C VAL A 127 28.77 11.20 1.21
N ARG A 128 27.51 10.98 1.54
CA ARG A 128 26.94 9.63 1.64
C ARG A 128 26.56 9.12 0.26
N VAL A 129 26.99 7.91 -0.05
CA VAL A 129 26.54 7.15 -1.21
C VAL A 129 25.76 5.96 -0.70
N PHE A 130 24.56 5.76 -1.21
CA PHE A 130 23.67 4.67 -0.80
C PHE A 130 23.68 3.55 -1.84
N GLY A 131 23.23 2.36 -1.44
CA GLY A 131 23.25 1.17 -2.27
C GLY A 131 22.43 0.03 -1.65
N ALA A 132 22.95 -1.19 -1.77
CA ALA A 132 22.26 -2.40 -1.37
C ALA A 132 22.00 -2.51 0.14
N ALA A 133 22.90 -1.99 0.98
CA ALA A 133 22.73 -2.00 2.43
C ALA A 133 21.57 -1.09 2.84
N TYR A 134 21.44 0.10 2.24
CA TYR A 134 20.25 0.94 2.44
C TYR A 134 18.97 0.24 1.99
N VAL A 135 18.95 -0.36 0.79
CA VAL A 135 17.80 -1.11 0.27
C VAL A 135 17.36 -2.23 1.22
N ALA A 136 18.32 -2.92 1.84
CA ALA A 136 18.04 -3.98 2.82
C ALA A 136 17.36 -3.48 4.10
N THR A 137 17.43 -2.18 4.40
CA THR A 137 16.76 -1.57 5.56
C THR A 137 15.33 -1.11 5.27
N LEU A 138 14.94 -1.02 4.00
CA LEU A 138 13.64 -0.47 3.61
C LEU A 138 12.51 -1.45 3.90
N LEU A 139 11.43 -0.92 4.50
CA LEU A 139 10.18 -1.62 4.72
C LEU A 139 9.09 -1.00 3.84
N ASN A 140 8.11 -1.82 3.46
CA ASN A 140 6.97 -1.33 2.70
C ASN A 140 6.07 -0.45 3.57
N ARG A 141 5.48 0.57 2.94
CA ARG A 141 4.40 1.37 3.52
C ARG A 141 3.29 0.42 3.99
N ALA A 142 2.89 0.57 5.24
CA ALA A 142 1.92 -0.33 5.86
C ALA A 142 0.53 -0.24 5.19
N VAL A 143 -0.08 -1.41 4.98
CA VAL A 143 -1.50 -1.54 4.59
C VAL A 143 -2.39 -1.11 5.76
N ASN A 144 -3.56 -0.52 5.47
CA ASN A 144 -4.55 -0.26 6.50
C ASN A 144 -5.22 -1.57 6.92
N THR A 145 -4.80 -2.18 8.02
CA THR A 145 -5.31 -3.50 8.44
C THR A 145 -6.77 -3.47 8.93
N GLY A 146 -7.30 -2.30 9.29
CA GLY A 146 -8.70 -2.16 9.73
C GLY A 146 -9.69 -2.08 8.56
N ASP A 147 -9.25 -1.53 7.43
CA ASP A 147 -10.03 -1.44 6.18
C ASP A 147 -9.07 -1.58 4.99
N PRO A 148 -8.55 -2.79 4.71
CA PRO A 148 -7.48 -2.96 3.71
C PRO A 148 -7.99 -2.74 2.29
N TYR A 149 -9.23 -3.12 2.00
CA TYR A 149 -9.80 -3.00 0.67
C TYR A 149 -11.32 -2.84 0.73
N LYS A 150 -11.88 -2.26 -0.33
CA LYS A 150 -13.32 -2.24 -0.58
C LYS A 150 -13.62 -2.38 -2.05
N PHE A 151 -14.76 -2.97 -2.37
CA PHE A 151 -15.34 -2.90 -3.72
C PHE A 151 -16.23 -1.65 -3.80
N LEU A 152 -15.97 -0.81 -4.78
CA LEU A 152 -16.77 0.39 -5.06
C LEU A 152 -18.12 0.01 -5.70
N PRO A 153 -19.10 0.93 -5.74
CA PRO A 153 -20.42 0.63 -6.32
C PRO A 153 -20.40 0.19 -7.78
N ASP A 154 -19.39 0.60 -8.55
CA ASP A 154 -19.15 0.17 -9.93
C ASP A 154 -18.47 -1.20 -10.04
N GLY A 155 -18.18 -1.84 -8.91
CA GLY A 155 -17.52 -3.14 -8.82
C GLY A 155 -15.99 -3.10 -8.87
N THR A 156 -15.38 -1.92 -9.03
CA THR A 156 -13.92 -1.76 -9.02
C THR A 156 -13.33 -1.95 -7.62
N LEU A 157 -12.11 -2.44 -7.55
CA LEU A 157 -11.43 -2.69 -6.28
C LEU A 157 -10.65 -1.44 -5.85
N GLN A 158 -10.81 -0.99 -4.61
CA GLN A 158 -9.95 0.00 -3.98
C GLN A 158 -9.08 -0.68 -2.92
N LEU A 159 -7.78 -0.37 -2.91
CA LEU A 159 -6.83 -0.75 -1.86
C LEU A 159 -6.51 0.45 -0.98
N ASN A 160 -6.35 0.21 0.32
CA ASN A 160 -6.11 1.25 1.31
C ASN A 160 -4.81 1.00 2.09
N PHE A 161 -4.01 2.05 2.23
CA PHE A 161 -2.76 2.07 2.95
C PHE A 161 -2.82 3.08 4.09
N ASN A 162 -1.96 2.91 5.07
CA ASN A 162 -1.76 3.92 6.11
C ASN A 162 -1.16 5.18 5.50
N LYS A 163 -1.16 6.29 6.26
CA LYS A 163 -0.41 7.50 5.87
C LYS A 163 1.04 7.14 5.54
N ARG A 164 1.62 7.83 4.55
CA ARG A 164 3.00 7.58 4.15
C ARG A 164 3.98 7.70 5.32
N ASP A 165 5.04 6.92 5.24
CA ASP A 165 6.23 7.10 6.05
C ASP A 165 7.04 8.31 5.56
N THR A 166 7.95 8.79 6.41
CA THR A 166 8.90 9.83 6.05
C THR A 166 9.74 9.38 4.85
N MET A 167 9.93 10.28 3.88
CA MET A 167 10.66 10.05 2.62
C MET A 167 10.10 8.98 1.67
N ASN A 168 8.93 8.38 1.94
CA ASN A 168 8.26 7.55 0.94
C ASN A 168 7.89 8.41 -0.29
N VAL A 169 8.22 7.91 -1.48
CA VAL A 169 7.95 8.56 -2.77
C VAL A 169 6.67 8.00 -3.40
N ALA A 170 6.56 6.68 -3.45
CA ALA A 170 5.39 5.99 -3.96
C ALA A 170 5.31 4.56 -3.42
N THR A 171 4.21 3.87 -3.74
CA THR A 171 4.07 2.43 -3.59
C THR A 171 3.56 1.83 -4.91
N THR A 172 4.37 0.98 -5.51
CA THR A 172 4.03 0.22 -6.72
C THR A 172 3.14 -0.95 -6.34
N ILE A 173 1.96 -1.04 -6.94
CA ILE A 173 1.02 -2.14 -6.80
C ILE A 173 1.07 -2.96 -8.08
N ARG A 174 1.23 -4.28 -7.94
CA ARG A 174 1.23 -5.26 -9.03
C ARG A 174 0.04 -6.20 -8.87
N TYR A 175 -0.75 -6.38 -9.92
CA TYR A 175 -1.93 -7.26 -9.89
C TYR A 175 -2.17 -7.92 -11.25
N THR A 176 -3.02 -8.94 -11.28
CA THR A 176 -3.46 -9.59 -12.51
C THR A 176 -4.82 -9.04 -12.92
N ASN A 177 -4.95 -8.59 -14.17
CA ASN A 177 -6.21 -8.10 -14.70
C ASN A 177 -7.12 -9.25 -15.19
N VAL A 178 -8.39 -8.98 -15.49
CA VAL A 178 -9.37 -9.99 -15.97
C VAL A 178 -8.95 -10.72 -17.25
N LEU A 179 -8.08 -10.12 -18.06
CA LEU A 179 -7.51 -10.74 -19.27
C LEU A 179 -6.29 -11.63 -18.96
N GLY A 180 -5.85 -11.69 -17.71
CA GLY A 180 -4.70 -12.47 -17.26
C GLY A 180 -3.35 -11.77 -17.40
N ALA A 181 -3.32 -10.50 -17.81
CA ALA A 181 -2.08 -9.73 -17.89
C ALA A 181 -1.69 -9.13 -16.53
N VAL A 182 -0.40 -9.06 -16.25
CA VAL A 182 0.14 -8.40 -15.06
C VAL A 182 0.23 -6.89 -15.32
N GLU A 183 -0.40 -6.10 -14.45
CA GLU A 183 -0.37 -4.64 -14.49
C GLU A 183 0.30 -4.07 -13.23
N GLU A 184 0.94 -2.92 -13.39
CA GLU A 184 1.47 -2.13 -12.27
C GLU A 184 0.84 -0.74 -12.21
N ARG A 185 0.62 -0.25 -10.98
CA ARG A 185 0.07 1.09 -10.70
C ARG A 185 0.87 1.72 -9.56
N GLN A 186 0.91 3.05 -9.51
CA GLN A 186 1.61 3.78 -8.46
C GLN A 186 0.60 4.46 -7.52
N LEU A 187 0.65 4.11 -6.24
CA LEU A 187 0.08 4.90 -5.17
C LEU A 187 1.07 6.00 -4.81
N LEU A 188 0.70 7.26 -5.06
CA LEU A 188 1.56 8.40 -4.76
C LEU A 188 1.67 8.64 -3.24
N ALA A 189 2.76 9.26 -2.81
CA ALA A 189 3.07 9.51 -1.40
C ALA A 189 1.93 10.18 -0.61
N GLU A 190 1.23 11.14 -1.20
CA GLU A 190 0.18 11.91 -0.50
C GLU A 190 -1.19 11.21 -0.51
N GLU A 191 -1.35 10.17 -1.34
CA GLU A 191 -2.56 9.39 -1.41
C GLU A 191 -2.53 8.23 -0.40
N ASN A 192 -3.69 7.87 0.16
CA ASN A 192 -3.84 6.73 1.07
C ASN A 192 -4.60 5.56 0.45
N SER A 193 -5.08 5.72 -0.78
CA SER A 193 -5.83 4.67 -1.47
C SER A 193 -5.62 4.73 -2.97
N ILE A 194 -5.81 3.58 -3.62
CA ILE A 194 -5.69 3.46 -5.07
C ILE A 194 -6.77 2.51 -5.61
N VAL A 195 -7.36 2.88 -6.74
CA VAL A 195 -8.31 2.04 -7.47
C VAL A 195 -7.56 1.12 -8.43
N ILE A 196 -7.95 -0.14 -8.41
CA ILE A 196 -7.41 -1.25 -9.21
C ILE A 196 -8.49 -1.65 -10.22
N PRO A 197 -8.41 -1.12 -11.46
CA PRO A 197 -9.38 -1.46 -12.49
C PRO A 197 -9.18 -2.90 -12.96
N ASN A 198 -10.29 -3.55 -13.35
CA ASN A 198 -10.27 -4.86 -13.99
C ASN A 198 -9.49 -5.94 -13.21
N TYR A 199 -9.46 -5.89 -11.88
CA TYR A 199 -8.81 -6.92 -11.07
C TYR A 199 -9.44 -8.30 -11.28
N LYS A 200 -8.62 -9.31 -11.57
CA LYS A 200 -9.06 -10.71 -11.61
C LYS A 200 -9.21 -11.24 -10.19
N THR A 201 -10.47 -11.35 -9.74
CA THR A 201 -10.82 -11.87 -8.41
C THR A 201 -10.14 -13.22 -8.13
N GLY A 202 -9.68 -13.40 -6.89
CA GLY A 202 -8.95 -14.58 -6.44
C GLY A 202 -7.45 -14.60 -6.76
N THR A 203 -6.90 -13.61 -7.47
CA THR A 203 -5.45 -13.54 -7.74
C THR A 203 -4.70 -12.71 -6.71
N THR A 204 -3.44 -13.06 -6.42
CA THR A 204 -2.63 -12.30 -5.47
C THR A 204 -2.34 -10.89 -6.00
N ILE A 205 -2.50 -9.89 -5.13
CA ILE A 205 -1.96 -8.54 -5.35
C ILE A 205 -0.68 -8.41 -4.56
N GLN A 206 0.33 -7.78 -5.16
CA GLN A 206 1.61 -7.53 -4.53
C GLN A 206 1.92 -6.04 -4.51
N TYR A 207 2.73 -5.60 -3.56
CA TYR A 207 3.14 -4.20 -3.47
C TYR A 207 4.60 -4.03 -3.04
N ARG A 208 5.23 -2.94 -3.49
CA ARG A 208 6.53 -2.49 -2.98
C ARG A 208 6.60 -0.97 -2.92
N SER A 209 7.19 -0.43 -1.88
CA SER A 209 7.34 1.00 -1.67
C SER A 209 8.71 1.51 -2.13
N SER A 210 8.78 2.79 -2.45
CA SER A 210 10.01 3.49 -2.81
C SER A 210 10.28 4.68 -1.90
N TYR A 211 11.55 4.97 -1.64
CA TYR A 211 12.00 5.97 -0.68
C TYR A 211 13.19 6.76 -1.22
N ILE A 212 13.28 8.04 -0.87
CA ILE A 212 14.56 8.76 -0.92
C ILE A 212 15.27 8.60 0.44
N PRO A 213 16.61 8.43 0.48
CA PRO A 213 17.34 8.32 1.74
C PRO A 213 17.25 9.58 2.60
N GLU A 214 17.28 10.74 1.95
CA GLU A 214 17.20 12.05 2.57
C GLU A 214 16.71 13.10 1.56
N ILE A 215 16.28 14.25 2.08
CA ILE A 215 15.83 15.38 1.27
C ILE A 215 16.99 15.83 0.38
N GLY A 216 16.75 15.91 -0.92
CA GLY A 216 17.75 16.31 -1.91
C GLY A 216 18.43 15.13 -2.61
N SER A 217 18.23 13.89 -2.17
CA SER A 217 18.70 12.70 -2.91
C SER A 217 18.23 12.73 -4.37
N ILE A 218 19.15 12.44 -5.28
CA ILE A 218 18.88 12.38 -6.72
C ILE A 218 18.30 11.04 -7.17
N ASP A 219 18.31 10.03 -6.28
CA ASP A 219 17.77 8.70 -6.54
C ASP A 219 16.75 8.28 -5.48
N ALA A 220 15.77 7.49 -5.93
CA ALA A 220 14.83 6.77 -5.08
C ALA A 220 15.13 5.26 -5.13
N PHE A 221 14.97 4.60 -3.99
CA PHE A 221 15.25 3.19 -3.79
C PHE A 221 13.96 2.44 -3.54
N ASN A 222 13.80 1.29 -4.19
CA ASN A 222 12.68 0.40 -3.92
C ASN A 222 13.03 -0.52 -2.76
N VAL A 223 12.03 -0.86 -1.95
CA VAL A 223 12.08 -2.03 -1.07
C VAL A 223 12.46 -3.25 -1.92
N ALA A 224 13.35 -4.09 -1.39
CA ALA A 224 14.04 -5.14 -2.14
C ALA A 224 13.08 -6.10 -2.86
N GLN A 225 11.97 -6.46 -2.21
CA GLN A 225 11.01 -7.43 -2.70
C GLN A 225 9.58 -6.89 -2.63
N PHE A 226 8.73 -7.43 -3.49
CA PHE A 226 7.30 -7.26 -3.35
C PHE A 226 6.79 -8.05 -2.14
N SER A 227 5.85 -7.46 -1.40
CA SER A 227 5.06 -8.13 -0.37
C SER A 227 3.67 -8.46 -0.90
N ASP A 228 3.08 -9.55 -0.43
CA ASP A 228 1.71 -9.89 -0.75
C ASP A 228 0.74 -9.00 0.04
N PHE A 229 -0.25 -8.46 -0.66
CA PHE A 229 -1.36 -7.72 -0.06
C PHE A 229 -2.30 -8.70 0.67
N PRO A 230 -3.00 -8.28 1.74
CA PRO A 230 -4.02 -9.12 2.38
C PRO A 230 -5.00 -9.75 1.38
N THR A 231 -5.40 -11.00 1.63
CA THR A 231 -6.31 -11.73 0.74
C THR A 231 -7.60 -10.96 0.52
N ILE A 232 -7.93 -10.71 -0.74
CA ILE A 232 -9.16 -10.03 -1.14
C ILE A 232 -10.26 -11.08 -1.28
N ILE A 233 -11.24 -11.02 -0.39
CA ILE A 233 -12.44 -11.84 -0.44
C ILE A 233 -13.58 -10.98 -1.00
N LYS A 234 -14.19 -11.43 -2.10
CA LYS A 234 -15.38 -10.78 -2.67
C LYS A 234 -16.62 -11.60 -2.38
N ILE A 235 -17.56 -11.02 -1.64
CA ILE A 235 -18.87 -11.63 -1.40
C ILE A 235 -19.80 -11.24 -2.55
N THR A 236 -20.38 -12.22 -3.24
CA THR A 236 -21.38 -12.00 -4.28
C THR A 236 -22.60 -12.86 -4.04
N GLU A 237 -23.74 -12.46 -4.58
CA GLU A 237 -24.93 -13.32 -4.62
C GLU A 237 -24.68 -14.55 -5.51
N CYS A 238 -25.28 -15.68 -5.16
CA CYS A 238 -25.33 -16.87 -6.00
C CYS A 238 -26.34 -16.64 -7.13
N ASP A 239 -26.06 -17.17 -8.32
CA ASP A 239 -26.95 -16.98 -9.47
C ASP A 239 -28.21 -17.83 -9.34
N LYS A 240 -29.32 -17.21 -8.92
CA LYS A 240 -30.63 -17.87 -8.75
C LYS A 240 -31.17 -18.50 -10.03
N SER A 241 -30.73 -18.06 -11.23
CA SER A 241 -31.15 -18.69 -12.49
C SER A 241 -30.62 -20.12 -12.63
N LEU A 242 -29.61 -20.49 -11.85
CA LEU A 242 -29.05 -21.84 -11.81
C LEU A 242 -29.78 -22.75 -10.81
N PHE A 243 -30.64 -22.19 -9.95
CA PHE A 243 -31.26 -22.93 -8.86
C PHE A 243 -32.32 -23.89 -9.39
N LYS A 244 -32.39 -25.09 -8.81
CA LYS A 244 -33.35 -26.13 -9.20
C LYS A 244 -33.86 -26.86 -7.98
N GLU A 245 -35.12 -27.28 -8.04
CA GLU A 245 -35.69 -28.17 -7.02
C GLU A 245 -34.92 -29.49 -6.95
N LEU A 246 -34.74 -30.00 -5.74
CA LEU A 246 -34.29 -31.37 -5.50
C LEU A 246 -35.31 -32.05 -4.60
N ASN A 247 -36.13 -32.93 -5.18
CA ASN A 247 -37.15 -33.66 -4.44
C ASN A 247 -36.62 -35.02 -3.98
N LEU A 248 -36.30 -35.15 -2.69
CA LEU A 248 -35.87 -36.42 -2.08
C LEU A 248 -37.05 -37.14 -1.40
N PRO A 249 -37.02 -38.49 -1.29
CA PRO A 249 -38.10 -39.24 -0.63
C PRO A 249 -38.41 -38.83 0.81
N THR A 250 -37.43 -38.23 1.49
CA THR A 250 -37.50 -37.75 2.88
C THR A 250 -37.83 -36.26 3.00
N ASP A 251 -38.03 -35.57 1.88
CA ASP A 251 -38.42 -34.16 1.89
C ASP A 251 -39.94 -34.01 1.94
N VAL A 252 -40.41 -32.93 2.56
CA VAL A 252 -41.83 -32.60 2.66
C VAL A 252 -42.33 -32.01 1.33
N GLY A 253 -43.55 -32.37 0.94
CA GLY A 253 -44.20 -31.84 -0.26
C GLY A 253 -44.74 -30.41 -0.07
N ALA A 254 -44.79 -29.67 -1.18
CA ALA A 254 -45.47 -28.38 -1.27
C ALA A 254 -47.00 -28.53 -1.26
N GLU A 255 -47.73 -27.53 -0.73
CA GLU A 255 -49.19 -27.43 -0.80
C GLU A 255 -49.66 -26.03 -1.23
N TYR A 256 -50.96 -25.89 -1.50
CA TYR A 256 -51.65 -24.62 -1.77
C TYR A 256 -51.12 -23.80 -2.96
N GLY A 257 -50.37 -24.43 -3.87
CA GLY A 257 -49.70 -23.75 -4.98
C GLY A 257 -48.44 -22.97 -4.56
N TRP A 258 -48.05 -23.04 -3.29
CA TRP A 258 -46.82 -22.43 -2.77
C TRP A 258 -45.64 -23.41 -2.95
N VAL A 259 -45.11 -23.43 -4.16
CA VAL A 259 -44.07 -24.37 -4.61
C VAL A 259 -42.65 -23.89 -4.27
N LEU A 260 -41.73 -24.83 -4.17
CA LEU A 260 -40.33 -24.57 -3.79
C LEU A 260 -39.59 -23.53 -4.66
N PRO A 261 -39.83 -23.40 -5.99
CA PRO A 261 -39.14 -22.43 -6.83
C PRO A 261 -39.45 -20.97 -6.51
N HIS A 262 -40.56 -20.70 -5.80
CA HIS A 262 -40.85 -19.36 -5.31
C HIS A 262 -39.79 -18.87 -4.31
N LEU A 263 -38.96 -19.75 -3.74
CA LEU A 263 -37.89 -19.32 -2.85
C LEU A 263 -36.72 -18.61 -3.56
N TRP A 264 -36.67 -18.60 -4.88
CA TRP A 264 -35.61 -17.96 -5.65
C TRP A 264 -36.12 -17.23 -6.91
N ASP A 265 -37.38 -16.78 -6.89
CA ASP A 265 -37.99 -16.04 -8.01
C ASP A 265 -37.83 -14.50 -7.90
N ASN A 266 -37.22 -14.02 -6.81
CA ASN A 266 -37.04 -12.60 -6.46
C ASN A 266 -38.34 -11.86 -6.13
N ILE A 267 -39.38 -12.57 -5.70
CA ILE A 267 -40.65 -11.99 -5.28
C ILE A 267 -40.80 -12.05 -3.75
N THR A 268 -40.39 -10.97 -3.09
CA THR A 268 -40.60 -10.76 -1.65
C THR A 268 -41.86 -9.94 -1.38
N GLY A 269 -42.54 -10.21 -0.25
CA GLY A 269 -43.65 -9.39 0.26
C GLY A 269 -45.01 -9.60 -0.44
N GLN A 270 -45.09 -10.55 -1.36
CA GLN A 270 -46.37 -11.04 -1.90
C GLN A 270 -46.84 -12.26 -1.09
N ASP A 271 -48.14 -12.58 -1.19
CA ASP A 271 -48.68 -13.81 -0.61
C ASP A 271 -48.39 -15.02 -1.53
N GLN A 272 -47.10 -15.28 -1.73
CA GLN A 272 -46.55 -16.44 -2.43
C GLN A 272 -45.22 -16.88 -1.78
N GLY A 273 -44.79 -18.10 -2.06
CA GLY A 273 -43.59 -18.68 -1.45
C GLY A 273 -43.62 -20.20 -1.49
N PHE A 274 -42.93 -20.83 -0.55
CA PHE A 274 -43.03 -22.27 -0.29
C PHE A 274 -43.86 -22.51 0.97
N HIS A 275 -44.85 -23.40 0.88
CA HIS A 275 -45.71 -23.79 1.99
C HIS A 275 -45.91 -25.31 1.96
N THR A 276 -45.96 -25.90 3.14
CA THR A 276 -46.10 -27.36 3.29
C THR A 276 -47.42 -27.71 3.97
N GLY A 277 -47.85 -28.96 3.83
CA GLY A 277 -48.97 -29.49 4.59
C GLY A 277 -48.61 -29.76 6.05
N GLY A 278 -49.65 -29.84 6.89
CA GLY A 278 -49.52 -30.26 8.29
C GLY A 278 -49.14 -31.74 8.40
N SER A 279 -47.84 -32.03 8.48
CA SER A 279 -47.29 -33.40 8.48
C SER A 279 -46.41 -33.73 9.70
N GLY A 280 -46.34 -32.81 10.67
CA GLY A 280 -45.49 -32.94 11.85
C GLY A 280 -44.14 -32.24 11.66
N MET A 281 -43.35 -32.19 12.74
CA MET A 281 -41.99 -31.63 12.76
C MET A 281 -41.01 -32.69 13.27
N PRO A 282 -39.72 -32.70 12.83
CA PRO A 282 -39.12 -31.75 11.88
C PRO A 282 -39.51 -32.03 10.43
N GLN A 283 -39.38 -31.01 9.57
CA GLN A 283 -39.57 -31.12 8.12
C GLN A 283 -38.28 -30.78 7.37
N SER A 284 -38.14 -31.28 6.15
CA SER A 284 -36.95 -31.01 5.34
C SER A 284 -37.27 -30.77 3.88
N PHE A 285 -36.51 -29.90 3.22
CA PHE A 285 -36.60 -29.65 1.79
C PHE A 285 -35.21 -29.37 1.23
N SER A 286 -34.99 -29.74 -0.03
CA SER A 286 -33.67 -29.68 -0.67
C SER A 286 -33.72 -28.98 -2.03
N PHE A 287 -32.62 -28.35 -2.41
CA PHE A 287 -32.47 -27.72 -3.72
C PHE A 287 -31.00 -27.68 -4.16
N ASP A 288 -30.80 -27.56 -5.47
CA ASP A 288 -29.52 -27.35 -6.13
C ASP A 288 -29.31 -25.83 -6.32
N ILE A 289 -28.17 -25.28 -5.88
CA ILE A 289 -27.82 -23.87 -6.15
C ILE A 289 -27.04 -23.68 -7.46
N GLY A 290 -26.79 -24.78 -8.18
CA GLY A 290 -26.25 -24.80 -9.53
C GLY A 290 -24.73 -24.81 -9.64
N GLU A 291 -24.02 -24.43 -8.58
CA GLU A 291 -22.57 -24.35 -8.52
C GLU A 291 -22.02 -24.78 -7.16
N GLU A 292 -20.81 -25.35 -7.14
CA GLU A 292 -20.09 -25.71 -5.92
C GLU A 292 -19.39 -24.48 -5.34
N VAL A 293 -19.91 -23.91 -4.25
CA VAL A 293 -19.46 -22.62 -3.70
C VAL A 293 -19.21 -22.68 -2.20
N GLN A 294 -18.29 -21.83 -1.72
CA GLN A 294 -18.14 -21.57 -0.29
C GLN A 294 -19.14 -20.49 0.11
N LEU A 295 -20.19 -20.87 0.84
CA LEU A 295 -21.20 -19.94 1.31
C LEU A 295 -20.64 -19.02 2.40
N ASP A 296 -21.07 -17.77 2.40
CA ASP A 296 -20.72 -16.77 3.42
C ASP A 296 -21.91 -16.51 4.35
N ASN A 297 -23.04 -16.18 3.75
CA ASN A 297 -24.28 -15.90 4.45
C ASN A 297 -25.46 -16.12 3.49
N PHE A 298 -26.67 -16.09 4.04
CA PHE A 298 -27.89 -16.02 3.25
C PHE A 298 -28.91 -15.10 3.93
N ARG A 299 -29.89 -14.66 3.16
CA ARG A 299 -31.09 -13.99 3.66
C ARG A 299 -32.30 -14.90 3.49
N LEU A 300 -33.22 -14.82 4.44
CA LEU A 300 -34.50 -15.52 4.39
C LEU A 300 -35.62 -14.53 4.67
N TRP A 301 -36.66 -14.55 3.84
CA TRP A 301 -37.86 -13.74 4.00
C TRP A 301 -39.02 -14.57 4.52
N GLN A 302 -39.68 -14.01 5.54
CA GLN A 302 -40.89 -14.56 6.12
C GLN A 302 -42.12 -14.22 5.28
N ARG A 303 -43.20 -14.98 5.45
CA ARG A 303 -44.52 -14.57 4.95
C ARG A 303 -45.02 -13.39 5.78
N GLU A 304 -45.21 -12.25 5.12
CA GLU A 304 -45.50 -10.97 5.78
C GLU A 304 -46.83 -10.96 6.54
N ASN A 305 -47.85 -11.64 6.03
CA ASN A 305 -49.16 -11.73 6.71
C ASN A 305 -49.13 -12.57 8.00
N ALA A 306 -47.99 -13.17 8.34
CA ALA A 306 -47.81 -14.01 9.52
C ALA A 306 -46.43 -13.83 10.18
N LEU A 307 -45.84 -12.63 10.12
CA LEU A 307 -44.51 -12.34 10.67
C LEU A 307 -44.34 -12.82 12.12
N TYR A 308 -43.27 -13.58 12.36
CA TYR A 308 -42.91 -14.20 13.64
C TYR A 308 -44.06 -15.00 14.26
N ASP A 309 -44.84 -15.67 13.40
CA ASP A 309 -45.97 -16.51 13.79
C ASP A 309 -46.15 -17.68 12.81
N VAL A 310 -47.08 -18.58 13.15
CA VAL A 310 -47.55 -19.70 12.33
C VAL A 310 -46.39 -20.61 11.87
N GLY A 311 -46.18 -20.80 10.57
CA GLY A 311 -45.17 -21.67 9.99
C GLY A 311 -43.91 -20.95 9.55
N ASN A 312 -43.75 -19.65 9.84
CA ASN A 312 -42.47 -18.99 9.61
C ASN A 312 -41.37 -19.67 10.45
N LEU A 313 -40.23 -19.95 9.82
CA LEU A 313 -39.14 -20.71 10.43
C LEU A 313 -38.58 -19.99 11.66
N LYS A 314 -38.39 -20.73 12.76
CA LYS A 314 -37.75 -20.20 13.98
C LYS A 314 -36.42 -20.89 14.26
N VAL A 315 -36.39 -22.22 14.34
CA VAL A 315 -35.14 -22.98 14.54
C VAL A 315 -35.00 -23.97 13.41
N PHE A 316 -33.87 -23.93 12.71
CA PHE A 316 -33.63 -24.79 11.56
C PHE A 316 -32.13 -25.06 11.38
N GLU A 317 -31.82 -26.14 10.69
CA GLU A 317 -30.46 -26.50 10.30
C GLU A 317 -30.31 -26.33 8.79
N VAL A 318 -29.14 -25.91 8.35
CA VAL A 318 -28.76 -25.90 6.93
C VAL A 318 -27.63 -26.91 6.73
N TRP A 319 -27.77 -27.75 5.73
CA TRP A 319 -26.86 -28.83 5.38
C TRP A 319 -26.40 -28.68 3.93
N GLY A 320 -25.17 -29.12 3.65
CA GLY A 320 -24.55 -29.08 2.33
C GLY A 320 -24.17 -30.46 1.82
N SER A 321 -24.26 -30.68 0.51
CA SER A 321 -23.74 -31.87 -0.18
C SER A 321 -23.23 -31.53 -1.58
N ASN A 322 -22.31 -32.35 -2.11
CA ASN A 322 -21.90 -32.35 -3.52
C ASN A 322 -22.35 -33.61 -4.27
N ASN A 323 -22.89 -34.60 -3.55
CA ASN A 323 -23.38 -35.85 -4.13
C ASN A 323 -24.52 -36.39 -3.26
N PRO A 324 -25.69 -35.74 -3.25
CA PRO A 324 -26.80 -36.11 -2.39
C PRO A 324 -27.29 -37.53 -2.73
N ASN A 325 -27.43 -38.38 -1.71
CA ASN A 325 -27.92 -39.73 -1.89
C ASN A 325 -29.39 -39.67 -2.35
N PRO A 326 -29.76 -40.26 -3.52
CA PRO A 326 -31.11 -40.16 -4.06
C PRO A 326 -32.18 -40.81 -3.18
N ASN A 327 -31.79 -41.67 -2.22
CA ASN A 327 -32.73 -42.23 -1.25
C ASN A 327 -33.16 -41.25 -0.15
N GLY A 328 -32.56 -40.06 -0.06
CA GLY A 328 -32.87 -39.05 0.95
C GLY A 328 -32.13 -39.20 2.29
N SER A 329 -31.27 -40.21 2.42
CA SER A 329 -30.44 -40.41 3.62
C SER A 329 -29.56 -39.20 3.90
N TRP A 330 -29.31 -38.95 5.19
CA TRP A 330 -28.42 -37.89 5.67
C TRP A 330 -26.93 -38.23 5.53
N ASP A 331 -26.56 -39.46 5.16
CA ASP A 331 -25.16 -39.91 5.10
C ASP A 331 -24.28 -39.11 4.13
N SER A 332 -24.88 -38.57 3.07
CA SER A 332 -24.21 -37.72 2.08
C SER A 332 -24.24 -36.23 2.42
N TRP A 333 -24.77 -35.85 3.58
CA TRP A 333 -25.01 -34.46 3.97
C TRP A 333 -24.12 -34.05 5.13
N THR A 334 -23.52 -32.87 5.00
CA THR A 334 -22.71 -32.25 6.06
C THR A 334 -23.51 -31.11 6.69
N LYS A 335 -23.69 -31.14 8.01
CA LYS A 335 -24.34 -30.04 8.73
C LYS A 335 -23.45 -28.80 8.65
N LEU A 336 -23.99 -27.70 8.16
CA LEU A 336 -23.25 -26.44 8.09
C LEU A 336 -23.43 -25.66 9.38
N GLN A 337 -24.69 -25.47 9.80
CA GLN A 337 -25.02 -24.70 10.99
C GLN A 337 -26.47 -24.93 11.44
N THR A 338 -26.74 -24.72 12.73
CA THR A 338 -28.10 -24.49 13.25
C THR A 338 -28.33 -23.00 13.41
N PHE A 339 -29.40 -22.49 12.84
CA PHE A 339 -29.81 -21.10 12.94
C PHE A 339 -31.07 -20.95 13.79
N THR A 340 -31.20 -19.79 14.41
CA THR A 340 -32.39 -19.38 15.14
C THR A 340 -32.77 -17.99 14.67
N SER A 341 -33.96 -17.87 14.09
CA SER A 341 -34.56 -16.58 13.73
C SER A 341 -34.79 -15.77 14.99
N PHE A 342 -34.52 -14.47 14.89
CA PHE A 342 -34.65 -13.53 15.98
C PHE A 342 -35.67 -12.43 15.67
N LYS A 343 -36.50 -12.09 16.66
CA LYS A 343 -37.47 -11.00 16.60
C LYS A 343 -36.93 -9.78 17.35
N PRO A 344 -36.62 -8.66 16.67
CA PRO A 344 -35.98 -7.48 17.27
C PRO A 344 -36.63 -6.95 18.55
N SER A 345 -37.96 -6.86 18.56
CA SER A 345 -38.67 -6.25 19.69
C SER A 345 -38.78 -7.14 20.93
N GLY A 346 -38.64 -8.46 20.77
CA GLY A 346 -38.96 -9.44 21.82
C GLY A 346 -40.44 -9.45 22.26
N LEU A 347 -41.33 -8.73 21.57
CA LEU A 347 -42.76 -8.69 21.93
C LEU A 347 -43.42 -10.06 21.77
N PRO A 348 -44.50 -10.34 22.53
CA PRO A 348 -45.25 -11.59 22.41
C PRO A 348 -45.71 -11.90 20.98
N ARG A 349 -45.97 -13.19 20.72
CA ARG A 349 -46.53 -13.67 19.45
C ARG A 349 -47.86 -12.95 19.15
N GLY A 350 -48.08 -12.61 17.88
CA GLY A 350 -49.25 -11.83 17.43
C GLY A 350 -49.11 -10.31 17.55
N GLN A 351 -47.99 -9.79 18.07
CA GLN A 351 -47.70 -8.34 18.13
C GLN A 351 -46.41 -8.01 17.41
N ASN A 352 -46.45 -7.15 16.39
CA ASN A 352 -45.25 -6.76 15.64
C ASN A 352 -45.05 -5.24 15.66
N SER A 353 -43.91 -4.81 16.16
CA SER A 353 -43.45 -3.41 16.09
C SER A 353 -42.99 -3.04 14.67
N ASP A 354 -42.77 -1.76 14.41
CA ASP A 354 -42.23 -1.33 13.12
C ASP A 354 -40.79 -1.81 12.91
N ALA A 355 -39.99 -1.92 13.98
CA ALA A 355 -38.66 -2.52 13.91
C ALA A 355 -38.71 -3.99 13.45
N ASP A 356 -39.70 -4.76 13.92
CA ASP A 356 -39.89 -6.16 13.51
C ASP A 356 -40.24 -6.28 12.02
N LYS A 357 -41.12 -5.40 11.53
CA LYS A 357 -41.55 -5.35 10.13
C LYS A 357 -40.39 -4.94 9.22
N THR A 358 -39.67 -3.86 9.56
CA THR A 358 -38.51 -3.40 8.79
C THR A 358 -37.41 -4.46 8.74
N PHE A 359 -37.14 -5.15 9.84
CA PHE A 359 -36.17 -6.24 9.87
C PHE A 359 -36.58 -7.41 8.97
N ALA A 360 -37.85 -7.82 9.03
CA ALA A 360 -38.37 -8.91 8.20
C ALA A 360 -38.39 -8.55 6.70
N GLN A 361 -38.78 -7.32 6.35
CA GLN A 361 -38.78 -6.80 4.97
C GLN A 361 -37.38 -6.77 4.36
N ALA A 362 -36.35 -6.50 5.17
CA ALA A 362 -34.96 -6.55 4.73
C ALA A 362 -34.42 -7.98 4.49
N GLY A 363 -35.16 -9.00 4.90
CA GLY A 363 -34.73 -10.40 4.92
C GLY A 363 -33.72 -10.65 6.03
N GLU A 364 -34.01 -11.61 6.91
CA GLU A 364 -33.13 -11.91 8.04
C GLU A 364 -31.82 -12.52 7.53
N LYS A 365 -30.69 -11.90 7.89
CA LYS A 365 -29.35 -12.36 7.50
C LYS A 365 -28.84 -13.43 8.47
N PHE A 366 -28.51 -14.59 7.93
CA PHE A 366 -27.88 -15.70 8.64
C PHE A 366 -26.47 -15.93 8.10
N THR A 367 -25.46 -15.91 8.98
CA THR A 367 -24.04 -16.00 8.59
C THR A 367 -23.47 -17.37 8.92
N PHE A 368 -22.84 -18.03 7.95
CA PHE A 368 -22.19 -19.31 8.15
C PHE A 368 -20.86 -19.16 8.92
N PRO A 369 -20.37 -20.23 9.58
CA PRO A 369 -19.00 -20.24 10.09
C PRO A 369 -17.99 -19.89 9.02
N ALA A 370 -16.92 -19.18 9.40
CA ALA A 370 -15.79 -18.96 8.50
C ALA A 370 -15.19 -20.32 8.10
N ASN A 371 -14.85 -20.47 6.82
CA ASN A 371 -14.16 -21.65 6.26
C ASN A 371 -14.98 -22.95 6.15
N ILE A 372 -16.31 -22.87 5.97
CA ILE A 372 -17.06 -24.06 5.54
C ILE A 372 -16.54 -24.58 4.20
N SER A 373 -16.66 -25.90 3.96
CA SER A 373 -16.35 -26.50 2.66
C SER A 373 -17.28 -25.97 1.56
N LYS A 374 -16.91 -26.18 0.30
CA LYS A 374 -17.75 -25.79 -0.82
C LYS A 374 -18.86 -26.83 -1.05
N PHE A 375 -20.08 -26.37 -1.26
CA PHE A 375 -21.24 -27.22 -1.50
C PHE A 375 -22.09 -26.69 -2.64
N ARG A 376 -22.79 -27.59 -3.34
CA ARG A 376 -23.74 -27.27 -4.41
C ARG A 376 -25.20 -27.52 -4.03
N TYR A 377 -25.46 -28.60 -3.31
CA TYR A 377 -26.80 -28.95 -2.87
C TYR A 377 -27.01 -28.49 -1.44
N LEU A 378 -28.13 -27.82 -1.18
CA LEU A 378 -28.52 -27.37 0.14
C LEU A 378 -29.79 -28.08 0.60
N ARG A 379 -29.85 -28.35 1.89
CA ARG A 379 -30.99 -28.97 2.53
C ARG A 379 -31.29 -28.29 3.85
N PHE A 380 -32.54 -27.88 4.01
CA PHE A 380 -33.05 -27.31 5.24
C PHE A 380 -33.69 -28.42 6.06
N LYS A 381 -33.40 -28.44 7.36
CA LYS A 381 -34.14 -29.22 8.35
C LYS A 381 -34.76 -28.27 9.36
N VAL A 382 -36.05 -28.03 9.24
CA VAL A 382 -36.78 -27.12 10.12
C VAL A 382 -37.19 -27.88 11.38
N LEU A 383 -36.77 -27.38 12.53
CA LEU A 383 -36.99 -27.98 13.84
C LEU A 383 -38.17 -27.32 14.58
N GLU A 384 -38.31 -26.00 14.44
CA GLU A 384 -39.32 -25.20 15.12
C GLU A 384 -39.80 -24.06 14.21
N THR A 385 -41.10 -23.77 14.25
CA THR A 385 -41.68 -22.56 13.65
C THR A 385 -42.13 -21.59 14.74
N TRP A 386 -42.25 -20.31 14.41
CA TRP A 386 -42.62 -19.28 15.37
C TRP A 386 -44.00 -19.50 16.01
N GLY A 387 -44.95 -20.07 15.29
CA GLY A 387 -46.28 -20.40 15.78
C GLY A 387 -46.41 -21.74 16.49
N GLY A 388 -45.36 -22.59 16.47
CA GLY A 388 -45.47 -23.99 16.86
C GLY A 388 -46.35 -24.81 15.91
N ALA A 389 -46.43 -24.40 14.64
CA ALA A 389 -47.17 -25.09 13.60
C ALA A 389 -46.47 -26.40 13.23
N ASN A 390 -47.23 -27.35 12.70
CA ASN A 390 -46.74 -28.62 12.17
C ASN A 390 -46.52 -28.60 10.65
N TYR A 391 -46.34 -27.39 10.11
CA TYR A 391 -46.05 -27.04 8.73
C TYR A 391 -45.19 -25.78 8.71
N LEU A 392 -44.45 -25.57 7.63
CA LEU A 392 -43.62 -24.39 7.40
C LEU A 392 -44.10 -23.54 6.21
N HIS A 393 -43.74 -22.26 6.24
CA HIS A 393 -43.75 -21.38 5.08
C HIS A 393 -42.69 -20.28 5.16
N LEU A 394 -42.20 -19.86 3.99
CA LEU A 394 -41.25 -18.78 3.77
C LEU A 394 -41.37 -18.31 2.32
N THR A 395 -40.94 -17.09 2.03
CA THR A 395 -41.21 -16.44 0.73
C THR A 395 -40.00 -16.43 -0.18
N GLU A 396 -38.80 -16.20 0.35
CA GLU A 396 -37.59 -16.08 -0.46
C GLU A 396 -36.34 -16.50 0.34
N VAL A 397 -35.33 -17.02 -0.35
CA VAL A 397 -33.96 -17.15 0.14
C VAL A 397 -32.96 -16.61 -0.87
N THR A 398 -31.93 -15.92 -0.37
CA THR A 398 -30.82 -15.43 -1.19
C THR A 398 -29.49 -15.83 -0.57
N PHE A 399 -28.69 -16.63 -1.27
CA PHE A 399 -27.38 -17.09 -0.81
C PHE A 399 -26.25 -16.23 -1.35
N TYR A 400 -25.22 -16.02 -0.54
CA TYR A 400 -24.01 -15.30 -0.92
C TYR A 400 -22.79 -16.20 -0.78
N LYS A 401 -21.87 -16.10 -1.76
CA LYS A 401 -20.65 -16.89 -1.86
C LYS A 401 -19.39 -16.04 -1.72
N ARG A 402 -18.32 -16.66 -1.21
CA ARG A 402 -16.96 -16.10 -1.17
C ARG A 402 -16.24 -16.44 -2.48
N ASN A 403 -15.77 -15.41 -3.19
CA ASN A 403 -14.93 -15.53 -4.39
C ASN A 403 -13.50 -15.06 -4.15
#